data_AF-A0A354ZB85-F1
#
_entry.id   AF-A0A354ZB85-F1
#
_cell.length_a   1.000
_cell.length_b   1.000
_cell.length_c   1.000
_cell.angle_alpha   90.00
_cell.angle_beta   90.00
_cell.angle_gamma   90.00
#
_symmetry.space_group_name_H-M   'P 1'
#
loop_
_entity.id
_entity.type
_entity.pdbx_description
1 polymer ?
#
loop_
_entity_poly.entity_id
_entity_poly.type
_entity_poly.pdbx_seq_one_letter_code
_entity_poly.pdbx_strand_id
1 'polypeptide(L)'
;MTPREAERDLYNDIIPLAAVQREYSKLRDFLRLVATTYELTDLLEACLSDERARLQFLQEYSNIAPIAPIIDELMTTSPKELAHAVLTGIIAPRNSLARYLNPHCFVANPMPNAYFMRDSLTVVGSRIVSAAFAFD
;
A
#
# COMPACT_ATOMS: atom_id res chain seq x y z
N MET A 1 11.31 -4.01 -5.17
CA MET A 1 12.22 -2.98 -5.70
C MET A 1 13.44 -3.64 -6.29
N THR A 2 13.60 -3.49 -7.59
CA THR A 2 14.78 -3.86 -8.38
C THR A 2 15.57 -2.60 -8.77
N PRO A 3 16.82 -2.69 -9.25
CA PRO A 3 17.58 -1.50 -9.66
C PRO A 3 16.85 -0.63 -10.69
N ARG A 4 16.12 -1.26 -11.61
CA ARG A 4 15.32 -0.57 -12.64
C ARG A 4 14.09 0.13 -12.05
N GLU A 5 13.52 -0.41 -10.97
CA GLU A 5 12.34 0.18 -10.32
C GLU A 5 12.71 1.34 -9.42
N ALA A 6 13.90 1.34 -8.80
CA ALA A 6 14.31 2.36 -7.84
C ALA A 6 14.18 3.78 -8.40
N GLU A 7 14.70 4.06 -9.60
CA GLU A 7 14.59 5.39 -10.23
C GLU A 7 13.14 5.79 -10.49
N ARG A 8 12.32 4.85 -11.01
CA ARG A 8 10.90 5.07 -11.26
C ARG A 8 10.13 5.34 -9.96
N ASP A 9 10.51 4.65 -8.89
CA ASP A 9 9.89 4.74 -7.58
C ASP A 9 10.44 5.95 -6.77
N LEU A 10 11.23 6.84 -7.38
CA LEU A 10 11.83 8.05 -6.79
C LEU A 10 12.93 7.80 -5.75
N TYR A 11 13.64 6.68 -5.88
CA TYR A 11 14.79 6.31 -5.05
C TYR A 11 16.11 6.40 -5.80
N ASN A 12 17.13 6.95 -5.11
CA ASN A 12 18.51 7.00 -5.63
C ASN A 12 19.19 5.61 -5.64
N ASP A 13 18.71 4.67 -4.81
CA ASP A 13 19.24 3.31 -4.70
C ASP A 13 18.19 2.37 -4.08
N ILE A 14 18.44 1.06 -4.10
CA ILE A 14 17.60 0.07 -3.46
C ILE A 14 17.60 0.26 -1.94
N ILE A 15 16.40 0.24 -1.36
CA ILE A 15 16.23 0.36 0.08
C ILE A 15 16.72 -0.92 0.80
N PRO A 16 17.65 -0.80 1.78
CA PRO A 16 18.01 -1.92 2.65
C PRO A 16 16.89 -2.19 3.67
N LEU A 17 15.84 -2.93 3.25
CA LEU A 17 14.59 -3.10 3.99
C LEU A 17 14.79 -3.46 5.47
N ALA A 18 15.68 -4.42 5.78
CA ALA A 18 15.92 -4.87 7.14
C ALA A 18 16.55 -3.77 8.04
N ALA A 19 17.37 -2.90 7.48
CA ALA A 19 17.93 -1.76 8.20
C ALA A 19 16.84 -0.69 8.42
N VAL A 20 16.07 -0.38 7.37
CA VAL A 20 14.99 0.60 7.45
C VAL A 20 13.90 0.19 8.44
N GLN A 21 13.48 -1.08 8.44
CA GLN A 21 12.50 -1.59 9.42
C GLN A 21 12.98 -1.48 10.86
N ARG A 22 14.29 -1.68 11.09
CA ARG A 22 14.89 -1.54 12.42
C ARG A 22 14.89 -0.09 12.89
N GLU A 23 15.29 0.84 12.02
CA GLU A 23 15.29 2.27 12.35
C GLU A 23 13.86 2.81 12.50
N TYR A 24 12.94 2.37 11.64
CA TYR A 24 11.51 2.67 11.75
C TYR A 24 10.94 2.23 13.10
N SER A 25 11.25 1.00 13.53
CA SER A 25 10.76 0.47 14.81
C SER A 25 11.21 1.34 15.99
N LYS A 26 12.48 1.78 15.99
CA LYS A 26 12.99 2.71 17.02
C LYS A 26 12.23 4.04 17.01
N LEU A 27 12.01 4.62 15.83
CA LEU A 27 11.28 5.89 15.69
C LEU A 27 9.84 5.76 16.19
N ARG A 28 9.13 4.72 15.75
CA ARG A 28 7.76 4.41 16.18
C ARG A 28 7.69 4.26 17.70
N ASP A 29 8.57 3.45 18.27
CA ASP A 29 8.56 3.17 19.70
C ASP A 29 8.91 4.42 20.53
N PHE A 30 9.84 5.26 20.06
CA PHE A 30 10.11 6.56 20.65
C PHE A 30 8.90 7.50 20.60
N LEU A 31 8.26 7.64 19.43
CA LEU A 31 7.10 8.51 19.26
C LEU A 31 5.91 8.06 20.14
N ARG A 32 5.72 6.76 20.32
CA ARG A 32 4.69 6.20 21.22
C ARG A 32 4.85 6.61 22.69
N LEU A 33 6.04 6.99 23.12
CA LEU A 33 6.26 7.51 24.47
C LEU A 33 5.72 8.92 24.67
N VAL A 34 5.57 9.69 23.57
CA VAL A 34 5.25 11.12 23.63
C VAL A 34 3.99 11.51 22.85
N ALA A 35 3.44 10.59 22.05
CA ALA A 35 2.28 10.83 21.22
C ALA A 35 1.53 9.53 20.91
N THR A 36 0.24 9.65 20.59
CA THR A 36 -0.52 8.56 19.96
C THR A 36 -0.07 8.43 18.51
N THR A 37 0.46 7.25 18.17
CA THR A 37 0.87 6.91 16.80
C THR A 37 -0.16 6.00 16.16
N TYR A 38 -0.43 6.19 14.87
CA TYR A 38 -1.24 5.27 14.06
C TYR A 38 -0.40 4.69 12.94
N GLU A 39 -0.57 3.40 12.67
CA GLU A 39 0.02 2.73 11.52
C GLU A 39 -0.99 2.71 10.37
N LEU A 40 -0.55 3.00 9.14
CA LEU A 40 -1.44 3.01 7.97
C LEU A 40 -2.10 1.65 7.73
N THR A 41 -1.34 0.56 7.92
CA THR A 41 -1.86 -0.81 7.79
C THR A 41 -3.00 -1.07 8.74
N ASP A 42 -2.88 -0.62 10.00
CA ASP A 42 -3.86 -0.88 11.04
C ASP A 42 -5.14 -0.07 10.80
N LEU A 43 -4.98 1.19 10.33
CA LEU A 43 -6.12 2.02 9.93
C LEU A 43 -6.85 1.45 8.72
N LEU A 44 -6.10 1.00 7.70
CA LEU A 44 -6.68 0.39 6.50
C LEU A 44 -7.38 -0.92 6.82
N GLU A 45 -6.78 -1.78 7.65
CA GLU A 45 -7.41 -3.01 8.16
C GLU A 45 -8.76 -2.70 8.84
N ALA A 46 -8.79 -1.67 9.70
CA ALA A 46 -10.02 -1.25 10.37
C ALA A 46 -11.09 -0.79 9.38
N CYS A 47 -10.73 -0.03 8.34
CA CYS A 47 -11.65 0.38 7.27
C CYS A 47 -12.16 -0.82 6.45
N LEU A 48 -11.28 -1.75 6.09
CA LEU A 48 -11.62 -2.93 5.28
C LEU A 48 -12.35 -4.03 6.07
N SER A 49 -12.48 -3.88 7.38
CA SER A 49 -13.25 -4.80 8.23
C SER A 49 -14.76 -4.67 8.03
N ASP A 50 -15.24 -3.51 7.54
CA ASP A 50 -16.61 -3.36 7.07
C ASP A 50 -16.72 -3.88 5.62
N GLU A 51 -17.55 -4.89 5.42
CA GLU A 51 -17.66 -5.58 4.12
C GLU A 51 -18.14 -4.65 3.00
N ARG A 52 -19.01 -3.69 3.30
CA ARG A 52 -19.52 -2.73 2.31
C ARG A 52 -18.43 -1.72 1.92
N ALA A 53 -17.72 -1.19 2.91
CA ALA A 53 -16.58 -0.29 2.68
C ALA A 53 -15.47 -1.00 1.90
N ARG A 54 -15.20 -2.27 2.21
CA ARG A 54 -14.23 -3.09 1.48
C ARG A 54 -14.62 -3.30 0.03
N LEU A 55 -15.88 -3.63 -0.25
CA LEU A 55 -16.37 -3.77 -1.63
C LEU A 55 -16.28 -2.44 -2.38
N GLN A 56 -16.71 -1.35 -1.77
CA GLN A 56 -16.63 -0.01 -2.37
C GLN A 56 -15.18 0.35 -2.69
N PHE A 57 -14.26 0.15 -1.74
CA PHE A 57 -12.83 0.39 -1.94
C PHE A 57 -12.27 -0.40 -3.12
N LEU A 58 -12.57 -1.71 -3.22
CA LEU A 58 -12.08 -2.55 -4.31
C LEU A 58 -12.67 -2.14 -5.67
N GLN A 59 -13.92 -1.71 -5.71
CA GLN A 59 -14.54 -1.17 -6.92
C GLN A 59 -13.87 0.14 -7.34
N GLU A 60 -13.65 1.06 -6.41
CA GLU A 60 -12.94 2.32 -6.69
C GLU A 60 -11.50 2.06 -7.15
N TYR A 61 -10.79 1.14 -6.48
CA TYR A 61 -9.42 0.77 -6.81
C TYR A 61 -9.32 0.10 -8.19
N SER A 62 -10.36 -0.62 -8.62
CA SER A 62 -10.41 -1.23 -9.96
C SER A 62 -10.47 -0.22 -11.12
N ASN A 63 -10.75 1.06 -10.82
CA ASN A 63 -10.68 2.13 -11.82
C ASN A 63 -9.24 2.55 -12.14
N ILE A 64 -8.29 2.27 -11.25
CA ILE A 64 -6.87 2.65 -11.39
C ILE A 64 -5.93 1.45 -11.45
N ALA A 65 -6.39 0.25 -11.09
CA ALA A 65 -5.65 -1.00 -11.20
C ALA A 65 -6.50 -2.10 -11.85
N PRO A 66 -5.92 -3.01 -12.65
CA PRO A 66 -6.65 -4.09 -13.34
C PRO A 66 -7.12 -5.24 -12.43
N ILE A 67 -7.65 -4.91 -11.25
CA ILE A 67 -8.09 -5.88 -10.23
C ILE A 67 -9.54 -6.32 -10.39
N ALA A 68 -10.32 -5.72 -11.30
CA ALA A 68 -11.74 -6.04 -11.51
C ALA A 68 -12.03 -7.56 -11.63
N PRO A 69 -11.22 -8.36 -12.36
CA PRO A 69 -11.46 -9.80 -12.48
C PRO A 69 -11.24 -10.62 -11.20
N ILE A 70 -10.64 -10.03 -10.16
CA ILE A 70 -10.28 -10.71 -8.92
C ILE A 70 -10.91 -10.10 -7.68
N ILE A 71 -11.85 -9.16 -7.82
CA ILE A 71 -12.52 -8.53 -6.67
C ILE A 71 -13.16 -9.58 -5.76
N ASP A 72 -13.84 -10.58 -6.32
CA ASP A 72 -14.47 -11.64 -5.53
C ASP A 72 -13.45 -12.44 -4.71
N GLU A 73 -12.27 -12.74 -5.29
CA GLU A 73 -11.17 -13.39 -4.58
C GLU A 73 -10.62 -12.50 -3.45
N LEU A 74 -10.40 -11.21 -3.73
CA LEU A 74 -9.94 -10.24 -2.74
C LEU A 74 -10.95 -10.04 -1.59
N MET A 75 -12.25 -10.16 -1.86
CA MET A 75 -13.30 -10.12 -0.84
C MET A 75 -13.26 -11.34 0.12
N THR A 76 -12.70 -12.48 -0.32
CA THR A 76 -12.49 -13.63 0.57
C THR A 76 -11.22 -13.54 1.41
N THR A 77 -10.33 -12.60 1.10
CA THR A 77 -9.09 -12.37 1.85
C THR A 77 -9.40 -11.66 3.18
N SER A 78 -8.62 -11.95 4.23
CA SER A 78 -8.82 -11.26 5.50
C SER A 78 -8.53 -9.76 5.36
N PRO A 79 -9.21 -8.86 6.10
CA PRO A 79 -8.96 -7.42 6.03
C PRO A 79 -7.49 -7.05 6.24
N LYS A 80 -6.81 -7.76 7.15
CA LYS A 80 -5.37 -7.60 7.44
C LYS A 80 -4.49 -7.95 6.25
N GLU A 81 -4.71 -9.11 5.65
CA GLU A 81 -3.94 -9.55 4.48
C GLU A 81 -4.21 -8.64 3.28
N LEU A 82 -5.46 -8.19 3.10
CA LEU A 82 -5.82 -7.27 2.04
C LEU A 82 -5.17 -5.90 2.24
N ALA A 83 -5.21 -5.34 3.45
CA ALA A 83 -4.55 -4.07 3.77
C ALA A 83 -3.04 -4.13 3.48
N HIS A 84 -2.39 -5.23 3.87
CA HIS A 84 -0.99 -5.45 3.56
C HIS A 84 -0.75 -5.57 2.05
N ALA A 85 -1.54 -6.37 1.34
CA ALA A 85 -1.41 -6.59 -0.10
C ALA A 85 -1.63 -5.30 -0.92
N VAL A 86 -2.56 -4.42 -0.51
CA VAL A 86 -2.76 -3.12 -1.15
C VAL A 86 -1.47 -2.29 -1.10
N LEU A 87 -0.76 -2.27 0.04
CA LEU A 87 0.47 -1.49 0.19
C LEU A 87 1.69 -2.18 -0.45
N THR A 88 1.80 -3.50 -0.33
CA THR A 88 2.96 -4.28 -0.82
C THR A 88 2.79 -4.83 -2.23
N GLY A 89 1.69 -4.49 -2.89
CA GLY A 89 1.34 -4.95 -4.22
C GLY A 89 0.52 -6.25 -4.22
N ILE A 90 -0.46 -6.30 -5.11
CA ILE A 90 -1.30 -7.46 -5.35
C ILE A 90 -0.68 -8.26 -6.47
N ILE A 91 -0.36 -9.52 -6.19
CA ILE A 91 0.27 -10.43 -7.15
C ILE A 91 -0.70 -10.79 -8.26
N ALA A 92 -0.22 -10.85 -9.51
CA ALA A 92 -1.07 -11.28 -10.62
C ALA A 92 -1.52 -12.76 -10.48
N PRO A 93 -2.77 -13.09 -10.88
CA PRO A 93 -3.31 -14.45 -10.76
C PRO A 93 -2.44 -15.50 -11.46
N ARG A 94 -2.35 -16.69 -10.86
CA ARG A 94 -1.53 -17.81 -11.37
C ARG A 94 -1.87 -18.24 -12.80
N ASN A 95 -3.13 -18.11 -13.17
CA ASN A 95 -3.67 -18.47 -14.48
C ASN A 95 -3.63 -17.33 -15.51
N SER A 96 -3.02 -16.17 -15.19
CA SER A 96 -2.91 -15.04 -16.12
C SER A 96 -1.69 -15.15 -17.04
N LEU A 97 -1.81 -14.63 -18.27
CA LEU A 97 -0.69 -14.53 -19.21
C LEU A 97 0.47 -13.70 -18.62
N ALA A 98 0.16 -12.63 -17.89
CA ALA A 98 1.16 -11.81 -17.21
C ALA A 98 2.03 -12.65 -16.27
N ARG A 99 1.41 -13.52 -15.46
CA ARG A 99 2.11 -14.39 -14.51
C ARG A 99 2.94 -15.47 -15.19
N TYR A 100 2.47 -15.99 -16.32
CA TYR A 100 3.24 -16.93 -17.15
C TYR A 100 4.51 -16.27 -17.70
N LEU A 101 4.42 -15.03 -18.18
CA LEU A 101 5.56 -14.29 -18.74
C LEU A 101 6.51 -13.75 -17.65
N ASN A 102 5.98 -13.41 -16.48
CA ASN A 102 6.74 -12.89 -15.35
C ASN A 102 6.21 -13.45 -14.02
N PRO A 103 6.91 -14.40 -13.38
CA PRO A 103 6.53 -14.96 -12.08
C PRO A 103 6.50 -13.97 -10.92
N HIS A 104 6.97 -12.74 -11.11
CA HIS A 104 6.99 -11.67 -10.11
C HIS A 104 6.10 -10.48 -10.50
N CYS A 105 5.23 -10.61 -11.49
CA CYS A 105 4.34 -9.52 -11.86
C CYS A 105 3.21 -9.30 -10.85
N PHE A 106 2.81 -8.04 -10.74
CA PHE A 106 1.71 -7.56 -9.94
C PHE A 106 0.53 -7.19 -10.84
N VAL A 107 -0.69 -7.44 -10.36
CA VAL A 107 -1.90 -6.83 -10.92
C VAL A 107 -2.08 -5.42 -10.38
N ALA A 108 -1.58 -5.14 -9.18
CA ALA A 108 -1.46 -3.79 -8.64
C ALA A 108 -0.08 -3.63 -7.99
N ASN A 109 0.70 -2.65 -8.42
CA ASN A 109 2.09 -2.49 -8.00
C ASN A 109 2.22 -2.14 -6.50
N PRO A 110 3.33 -2.53 -5.84
CA PRO A 110 3.64 -2.04 -4.50
C PRO A 110 3.79 -0.52 -4.47
N MET A 111 3.49 0.09 -3.30
CA MET A 111 3.67 1.51 -3.04
C MET A 111 4.86 1.72 -2.08
N PRO A 112 6.12 1.73 -2.58
CA PRO A 112 7.30 1.85 -1.72
C PRO A 112 7.34 3.17 -0.96
N ASN A 113 6.81 4.25 -1.55
CA ASN A 113 6.73 5.57 -0.92
C ASN A 113 5.65 5.68 0.16
N ALA A 114 4.83 4.63 0.38
CA ALA A 114 3.75 4.68 1.36
C ALA A 114 4.22 4.92 2.80
N TYR A 115 5.51 4.73 3.13
CA TYR A 115 6.02 5.09 4.46
C TYR A 115 6.34 6.60 4.62
N PHE A 116 6.29 7.39 3.55
CA PHE A 116 6.36 8.85 3.59
C PHE A 116 4.96 9.47 3.77
N MET A 117 4.38 9.29 4.96
CA MET A 117 3.00 9.69 5.27
C MET A 117 2.70 11.20 5.18
N ARG A 118 3.73 12.04 4.97
CA ARG A 118 3.58 13.49 4.88
C ARG A 118 2.93 13.92 3.56
N ASP A 119 3.17 13.18 2.48
CA ASP A 119 2.96 13.69 1.13
C ASP A 119 1.55 13.44 0.62
N SER A 120 0.93 12.32 1.02
CA SER A 120 -0.42 11.95 0.57
C SER A 120 -1.52 12.79 1.18
N LEU A 121 -1.31 13.26 2.40
CA LEU A 121 -2.33 13.90 3.19
C LEU A 121 -1.70 14.88 4.18
N THR A 122 -2.28 16.08 4.27
CA THR A 122 -1.94 17.04 5.32
C THR A 122 -3.18 17.50 6.06
N VAL A 123 -3.06 17.62 7.39
CA VAL A 123 -4.10 18.17 8.25
C VAL A 123 -3.87 19.68 8.42
N VAL A 124 -4.87 20.48 8.06
CA VAL A 124 -4.85 21.94 8.20
C VAL A 124 -6.02 22.36 9.10
N GLY A 125 -5.71 22.72 10.34
CA GLY A 125 -6.72 22.98 11.36
C GLY A 125 -7.57 21.73 11.63
N SER A 126 -8.87 21.82 11.38
CA SER A 126 -9.82 20.70 11.51
C SER A 126 -10.15 20.01 10.18
N ARG A 127 -9.37 20.29 9.12
CA ARG A 127 -9.61 19.78 7.77
C ARG A 127 -8.46 18.91 7.28
N ILE A 128 -8.80 18.03 6.35
CA ILE A 128 -7.84 17.17 5.64
C ILE A 128 -7.72 17.69 4.20
N VAL A 129 -6.48 17.76 3.72
CA VAL A 129 -6.15 18.01 2.32
C VAL A 129 -5.54 16.73 1.76
N SER A 130 -6.23 16.11 0.79
CA SER A 130 -5.67 15.01 0.00
C SER A 130 -4.81 15.59 -1.12
N ALA A 131 -3.57 15.12 -1.24
CA ALA A 131 -2.65 15.59 -2.26
C ALA A 131 -2.97 14.97 -3.63
N ALA A 132 -2.80 15.76 -4.69
CA ALA A 132 -2.76 15.25 -6.05
C ALA A 132 -1.29 15.00 -6.40
N PHE A 133 -0.91 13.73 -6.55
CA PHE A 133 0.46 13.35 -6.86
C PHE A 133 0.78 13.58 -8.34
N ALA A 134 2.03 13.95 -8.62
CA ALA A 134 2.55 14.11 -9.98
C ALA A 134 3.05 12.79 -10.59
N PHE A 135 3.34 11.79 -9.75
CA PHE A 135 3.87 10.49 -10.14
C PHE A 135 3.07 9.39 -9.43
N ASP A 136 2.83 8.30 -10.15
CA ASP A 136 2.12 7.10 -9.68
C ASP A 136 3.07 6.07 -9.05
#